data_AF-A0A838TKQ7-F1
#
_entry.id   AF-A0A838TKQ7-F1
#
_cell.length_a   1.000
_cell.length_b   1.000
_cell.length_c   1.000
_cell.angle_alpha   90.00
_cell.angle_beta   90.00
_cell.angle_gamma   90.00
#
_symmetry.space_group_name_H-M   'P 1'
#
loop_
_entity.id
_entity.type
_entity.pdbx_description
1 polymer ?
#
loop_
_entity_poly.entity_id
_entity_poly.type
_entity_poly.pdbx_seq_one_letter_code
_entity_poly.pdbx_strand_id
1 'polypeptide(L)'
;MSLRAQQQKVDGIIWSETKLTWDDFKEDNTIEKYPGTFAKTFWKLHVTDPYTTMALLKKGITVKVYALFIPSLSWTRKSTIGKTSILAHEQLHFDIVELIARELRKELSEESVTANNYEKIIRKAKNKALVKIHAIQNKYDDTHRTKWQKWVDDIHNGLARLASYTSVDVFIALEN
;
A
#
# COMPACT_ATOMS: atom_id res chain seq x y z
N MET A 1 2.91 24.83 4.43
CA MET A 1 1.83 23.86 4.09
C MET A 1 2.47 22.48 4.09
N SER A 2 1.95 21.53 4.88
CA SER A 2 2.50 20.17 4.93
C SER A 2 2.30 19.44 3.60
N LEU A 3 3.25 18.58 3.20
CA LEU A 3 3.16 17.69 2.03
C LEU A 3 1.83 16.92 1.95
N ARG A 4 1.14 16.72 3.09
CA ARG A 4 -0.18 16.08 3.15
C ARG A 4 -1.30 16.87 2.46
N ALA A 5 -1.18 18.20 2.33
CA ALA A 5 -2.23 19.06 1.79
C ALA A 5 -2.37 19.00 0.24
N GLN A 6 -1.45 18.33 -0.46
CA GLN A 6 -1.47 18.22 -1.92
C GLN A 6 -2.01 16.88 -2.46
N GLN A 7 -2.51 16.00 -1.60
CA GLN A 7 -3.14 14.73 -2.01
C GLN A 7 -4.57 14.94 -2.52
N GLN A 8 -4.73 15.67 -3.63
CA GLN A 8 -6.01 15.75 -4.32
C GLN A 8 -6.18 14.55 -5.28
N LYS A 9 -7.35 13.89 -5.15
CA LYS A 9 -7.95 12.89 -6.07
C LYS A 9 -7.58 11.41 -5.87
N VAL A 10 -7.20 10.99 -4.67
CA VAL A 10 -7.16 9.57 -4.30
C VAL A 10 -7.86 9.40 -2.95
N ASP A 11 -8.74 8.40 -2.80
CA ASP A 11 -9.60 8.19 -1.62
C ASP A 11 -8.83 7.69 -0.39
N GLY A 12 -7.75 8.36 0.02
CA GLY A 12 -6.93 7.95 1.16
C GLY A 12 -5.61 8.69 1.28
N ILE A 13 -4.90 8.40 2.37
CA ILE A 13 -3.53 8.87 2.59
C ILE A 13 -2.59 7.94 1.80
N ILE A 14 -1.84 8.47 0.84
CA ILE A 14 -0.81 7.68 0.14
C ILE A 14 0.36 7.42 1.10
N TRP A 15 0.88 6.21 1.06
CA TRP A 15 2.04 5.83 1.85
C TRP A 15 3.21 6.80 1.61
N SER A 16 3.89 7.17 2.69
CA SER A 16 5.12 7.95 2.67
C SER A 16 5.94 7.63 3.91
N GLU A 17 7.16 8.15 3.97
CA GLU A 17 8.00 8.06 5.18
C GLU A 17 7.36 8.75 6.40
N THR A 18 6.37 9.64 6.19
CA THR A 18 5.62 10.26 7.28
C THR A 18 4.66 9.23 7.90
N LYS A 19 4.91 8.87 9.16
CA LYS A 19 4.11 7.88 9.89
C LYS A 19 2.68 8.35 10.19
N LEU A 20 1.78 7.39 10.30
CA LEU A 20 0.41 7.59 10.76
C LEU A 20 0.40 8.11 12.19
N THR A 21 -0.62 8.91 12.49
CA THR A 21 -0.92 9.43 13.81
C THR A 21 -2.33 8.99 14.21
N TRP A 22 -2.66 9.06 15.49
CA TRP A 22 -4.02 8.70 15.93
C TRP A 22 -5.11 9.57 15.28
N ASP A 23 -4.79 10.80 14.88
CA ASP A 23 -5.70 11.71 14.17
C ASP A 23 -6.06 11.24 12.76
N ASP A 24 -5.30 10.29 12.21
CA ASP A 24 -5.57 9.71 10.90
C ASP A 24 -6.70 8.64 10.98
N PHE A 25 -7.08 8.14 12.17
CA PHE A 25 -8.12 7.13 12.36
C PHE A 25 -9.47 7.80 12.67
N LYS A 26 -10.36 7.90 11.69
CA LYS A 26 -11.55 8.78 11.74
C LYS A 26 -12.88 8.05 11.89
N GLU A 27 -12.89 6.73 11.82
CA GLU A 27 -14.13 5.97 11.99
C GLU A 27 -14.45 5.79 13.48
N ASP A 28 -15.66 6.19 13.89
CA ASP A 28 -16.06 6.29 15.30
C ASP A 28 -16.83 5.04 15.84
N ASN A 29 -17.35 4.15 14.98
CA ASN A 29 -18.45 3.22 15.33
C ASN A 29 -18.10 1.74 15.51
N THR A 30 -17.01 1.38 16.20
CA THR A 30 -16.51 -0.02 16.17
C THR A 30 -16.26 -0.67 17.52
N ILE A 31 -16.46 0.06 18.63
CA ILE A 31 -16.29 -0.48 19.99
C ILE A 31 -17.12 -1.75 20.21
N GLU A 32 -18.32 -1.82 19.65
CA GLU A 32 -19.25 -2.97 19.76
C GLU A 32 -19.06 -4.04 18.67
N LYS A 33 -18.53 -3.67 17.49
CA LYS A 33 -18.46 -4.58 16.32
C LYS A 33 -17.31 -5.59 16.37
N TYR A 34 -16.24 -5.29 17.10
CA TYR A 34 -15.01 -6.11 17.12
C TYR A 34 -14.46 -6.28 18.54
N PRO A 35 -15.03 -7.21 19.34
CA PRO A 35 -14.49 -7.52 20.66
C PRO A 35 -13.04 -8.03 20.54
N GLY A 36 -12.14 -7.49 21.37
CA GLY A 36 -10.72 -7.88 21.38
C GLY A 36 -9.81 -7.13 20.39
N THR A 37 -10.35 -6.29 19.51
CA THR A 37 -9.57 -5.44 18.58
C THR A 37 -9.46 -4.01 19.12
N PHE A 38 -8.24 -3.47 19.19
CA PHE A 38 -7.96 -2.15 19.83
C PHE A 38 -7.91 -0.98 18.84
N ALA A 39 -7.49 -1.25 17.61
CA ALA A 39 -7.46 -0.35 16.48
C ALA A 39 -7.50 -1.19 15.19
N LYS A 40 -7.74 -0.56 14.05
CA LYS A 40 -7.67 -1.23 12.75
C LYS A 40 -7.33 -0.24 11.63
N THR A 41 -6.27 -0.54 10.91
CA THR A 41 -5.92 0.07 9.62
C THR A 41 -6.72 -0.54 8.49
N PHE A 42 -7.50 0.30 7.79
CA PHE A 42 -8.03 -0.03 6.48
C PHE A 42 -7.12 0.52 5.40
N TRP A 43 -6.88 -0.30 4.39
CA TRP A 43 -5.95 -0.01 3.32
C TRP A 43 -6.55 -0.34 1.96
N LYS A 44 -5.94 0.19 0.89
CA LYS A 44 -6.28 -0.12 -0.49
C LYS A 44 -5.03 -0.13 -1.35
N LEU A 45 -4.85 -1.20 -2.14
CA LEU A 45 -3.93 -1.20 -3.27
C LEU A 45 -4.67 -0.66 -4.50
N HIS A 46 -4.33 0.56 -4.91
CA HIS A 46 -4.97 1.21 -6.05
C HIS A 46 -4.04 1.24 -7.25
N VAL A 47 -4.51 0.74 -8.38
CA VAL A 47 -3.86 0.86 -9.69
C VAL A 47 -4.80 1.67 -10.56
N THR A 48 -4.32 2.77 -11.14
CA THR A 48 -5.14 3.63 -12.02
C THR A 48 -5.36 2.97 -13.37
N ASP A 49 -6.34 3.49 -14.11
CA ASP A 49 -6.45 3.18 -15.53
C ASP A 49 -5.16 3.64 -16.25
N PRO A 50 -4.69 2.85 -17.23
CA PRO A 50 -3.49 3.18 -17.97
C PRO A 50 -3.75 4.34 -18.92
N TYR A 51 -2.72 5.15 -19.14
CA TYR A 51 -2.71 6.19 -20.17
C TYR A 51 -1.45 6.06 -21.03
N THR A 52 -1.56 6.37 -22.32
CA THR A 52 -0.42 6.28 -23.23
C THR A 52 0.64 7.31 -22.87
N THR A 53 1.89 6.88 -22.85
CA THR A 53 3.05 7.72 -22.58
C THR A 53 4.19 7.38 -23.52
N MET A 54 5.12 8.33 -23.65
CA MET A 54 6.37 8.16 -24.37
C MET A 54 7.52 8.32 -23.38
N ALA A 55 8.43 7.36 -23.34
CA ALA A 55 9.65 7.43 -22.55
C ALA A 55 10.86 7.16 -23.44
N LEU A 56 11.77 8.13 -23.60
CA LEU A 56 13.00 7.99 -24.39
C LEU A 56 12.76 7.37 -25.79
N LEU A 57 11.75 7.89 -26.50
CA LEU A 57 11.30 7.41 -27.83
C LEU A 57 10.63 6.03 -27.86
N LYS A 58 10.43 5.36 -26.73
CA LYS A 58 9.61 4.14 -26.62
C LYS A 58 8.16 4.50 -26.32
N LYS A 59 7.25 3.96 -27.12
CA LYS A 59 5.81 4.02 -26.84
C LYS A 59 5.48 3.02 -25.73
N GLY A 60 4.63 3.43 -24.81
CA GLY A 60 4.19 2.60 -23.72
C GLY A 60 2.89 3.09 -23.12
N ILE A 61 2.54 2.47 -22.01
CA ILE A 61 1.47 2.92 -21.14
C ILE A 61 2.06 3.22 -19.76
N THR A 62 1.47 4.17 -19.06
CA THR A 62 1.76 4.43 -17.66
C THR A 62 0.53 4.12 -16.82
N VAL A 63 0.77 3.44 -15.71
CA VAL A 63 -0.17 3.30 -14.60
C VAL A 63 0.42 3.89 -13.34
N LYS A 64 -0.44 4.29 -12.40
CA LYS A 64 -0.02 4.67 -11.05
C LYS A 64 -0.41 3.60 -10.06
N VAL A 65 0.53 3.16 -9.22
CA VAL A 65 0.34 2.12 -8.20
C VAL A 65 0.52 2.70 -6.80
N TYR A 66 -0.58 2.79 -6.06
CA TYR A 66 -0.64 3.38 -4.72
C TYR A 66 -0.90 2.34 -3.64
N ALA A 67 -0.18 2.45 -2.53
CA ALA A 67 -0.58 1.95 -1.22
C ALA A 67 -1.30 3.07 -0.47
N LEU A 68 -2.57 2.85 -0.13
CA LEU A 68 -3.43 3.85 0.53
C LEU A 68 -3.84 3.37 1.90
N PHE A 69 -3.79 4.28 2.87
CA PHE A 69 -4.51 4.18 4.14
C PHE A 69 -5.84 4.91 4.00
N ILE A 70 -6.93 4.35 4.56
CA ILE A 70 -8.30 4.87 4.41
C ILE A 70 -8.79 5.41 5.77
N PRO A 71 -8.63 6.72 6.06
CA PRO A 71 -9.00 7.31 7.34
C PRO A 71 -10.45 7.06 7.75
N SER A 72 -11.37 7.19 6.79
CA SER A 72 -12.81 7.06 7.01
C SER A 72 -13.30 5.65 7.31
N LEU A 73 -12.45 4.63 7.16
CA LEU A 73 -12.76 3.25 7.53
C LEU A 73 -11.88 2.77 8.70
N SER A 74 -10.77 3.45 8.95
CA SER A 74 -9.80 3.11 9.99
C SER A 74 -10.23 3.73 11.32
N TRP A 75 -10.13 2.94 12.39
CA TRP A 75 -10.65 3.31 13.70
C TRP A 75 -9.68 2.93 14.83
N THR A 76 -9.83 3.59 15.98
CA THR A 76 -9.14 3.22 17.22
C THR A 76 -10.09 3.37 18.42
N ARG A 77 -9.90 2.56 19.46
CA ARG A 77 -10.63 2.78 20.72
C ARG A 77 -10.04 3.99 21.43
N LYS A 78 -10.90 4.79 22.08
CA LYS A 78 -10.45 5.95 22.89
C LYS A 78 -9.39 5.57 23.93
N SER A 79 -9.52 4.40 24.56
CA SER A 79 -8.56 3.86 25.54
C SER A 79 -7.23 3.37 24.94
N THR A 80 -7.13 3.34 23.61
CA THR A 80 -5.93 2.96 22.86
C THR A 80 -5.09 4.17 22.46
N ILE A 81 -5.69 5.36 22.40
CA ILE A 81 -4.99 6.60 22.01
C ILE A 81 -3.79 6.82 22.94
N GLY A 82 -2.64 7.12 22.34
CA GLY A 82 -1.35 7.28 23.03
C GLY A 82 -0.52 6.01 23.18
N LYS A 83 -1.07 4.81 22.88
CA LYS A 83 -0.31 3.54 22.94
C LYS A 83 0.58 3.36 21.71
N THR A 84 1.83 3.76 21.81
CA THR A 84 2.82 3.73 20.71
C THR A 84 2.98 2.35 20.07
N SER A 85 2.95 1.27 20.85
CA SER A 85 3.09 -0.10 20.32
C SER A 85 1.92 -0.52 19.43
N ILE A 86 0.70 -0.07 19.72
CA ILE A 86 -0.48 -0.39 18.91
C ILE A 86 -0.44 0.46 17.63
N LEU A 87 -0.08 1.73 17.71
CA LEU A 87 0.09 2.55 16.50
C LEU A 87 1.17 1.99 15.58
N ALA A 88 2.28 1.49 16.15
CA ALA A 88 3.33 0.83 15.39
C ALA A 88 2.82 -0.46 14.70
N HIS A 89 1.97 -1.24 15.36
CA HIS A 89 1.33 -2.41 14.75
C HIS A 89 0.45 -2.03 13.56
N GLU A 90 -0.41 -1.03 13.73
CA GLU A 90 -1.28 -0.50 12.67
C GLU A 90 -0.50 0.14 11.52
N GLN A 91 0.64 0.77 11.80
CA GLN A 91 1.57 1.31 10.80
C GLN A 91 2.21 0.17 9.99
N LEU A 92 2.58 -0.95 10.62
CA LEU A 92 3.24 -2.04 9.90
C LEU A 92 2.28 -2.71 8.91
N HIS A 93 0.98 -2.77 9.21
CA HIS A 93 -0.05 -3.13 8.22
C HIS A 93 0.01 -2.25 6.98
N PHE A 94 0.18 -0.94 7.15
CA PHE A 94 0.31 -0.02 6.02
C PHE A 94 1.64 -0.20 5.26
N ASP A 95 2.75 -0.41 5.99
CA ASP A 95 4.08 -0.66 5.42
C ASP A 95 4.10 -1.96 4.59
N ILE A 96 3.35 -3.00 4.99
CA ILE A 96 3.17 -4.23 4.21
C ILE A 96 2.55 -3.93 2.84
N VAL A 97 1.51 -3.08 2.79
CA VAL A 97 0.84 -2.72 1.53
C VAL A 97 1.79 -1.99 0.59
N GLU A 98 2.60 -1.07 1.11
CA GLU A 98 3.62 -0.38 0.30
C GLU A 98 4.70 -1.34 -0.17
N LEU A 99 5.17 -2.27 0.66
CA LEU A 99 6.18 -3.24 0.25
C LEU A 99 5.71 -4.01 -1.00
N ILE A 100 4.47 -4.51 -0.98
CA ILE A 100 3.90 -5.23 -2.11
C ILE A 100 3.56 -4.30 -3.27
N ALA A 101 3.20 -3.05 -3.01
CA ALA A 101 3.05 -2.04 -4.07
C ALA A 101 4.38 -1.80 -4.81
N ARG A 102 5.52 -1.73 -4.10
CA ARG A 102 6.86 -1.61 -4.73
C ARG A 102 7.22 -2.84 -5.55
N GLU A 103 6.91 -4.04 -5.05
CA GLU A 103 7.09 -5.26 -5.83
C GLU A 103 6.23 -5.26 -7.11
N LEU A 104 4.99 -4.80 -7.02
CA LEU A 104 4.10 -4.67 -8.19
C LEU A 104 4.62 -3.63 -9.19
N ARG A 105 5.12 -2.48 -8.70
CA ARG A 105 5.75 -1.46 -9.57
C ARG A 105 6.96 -2.03 -10.30
N LYS A 106 7.79 -2.81 -9.60
CA LYS A 106 8.91 -3.54 -10.21
C LYS A 106 8.44 -4.52 -11.28
N GLU A 107 7.53 -5.42 -10.92
CA GLU A 107 6.98 -6.43 -11.85
C GLU A 107 6.46 -5.75 -13.12
N LEU A 108 5.59 -4.75 -13.00
CA LEU A 108 5.04 -4.05 -14.15
C LEU A 108 6.07 -3.27 -14.97
N SER A 109 7.10 -2.69 -14.35
CA SER A 109 8.16 -1.96 -15.07
C SER A 109 9.04 -2.86 -15.94
N GLU A 110 9.08 -4.16 -15.61
CA GLU A 110 9.86 -5.18 -16.33
C GLU A 110 9.02 -5.90 -17.39
N GLU A 111 7.71 -5.65 -17.43
CA GLU A 111 6.80 -6.22 -18.44
C GLU A 111 6.89 -5.47 -19.77
N SER A 112 6.54 -6.18 -20.83
CA SER A 112 6.26 -5.62 -22.15
C SER A 112 4.90 -6.14 -22.60
N VAL A 113 4.06 -5.23 -23.10
CA VAL A 113 2.64 -5.50 -23.36
C VAL A 113 2.27 -5.12 -24.79
N THR A 114 1.16 -5.63 -25.29
CA THR A 114 0.56 -5.21 -26.57
C THR A 114 -0.75 -4.46 -26.29
N ALA A 115 -1.26 -3.76 -27.31
CA ALA A 115 -2.56 -3.10 -27.23
C ALA A 115 -3.71 -4.06 -26.88
N ASN A 116 -3.55 -5.36 -27.13
CA ASN A 116 -4.59 -6.37 -26.91
C ASN A 116 -4.49 -7.08 -25.55
N ASN A 117 -3.37 -6.98 -24.82
CA ASN A 117 -3.16 -7.77 -23.61
C ASN A 117 -2.83 -6.95 -22.34
N TYR A 118 -2.56 -5.64 -22.46
CA TYR A 118 -2.08 -4.84 -21.35
C TYR A 118 -3.02 -4.86 -20.13
N GLU A 119 -4.34 -4.71 -20.34
CA GLU A 119 -5.32 -4.74 -19.26
C GLU A 119 -5.30 -6.08 -18.51
N LYS A 120 -5.19 -7.18 -19.26
CA LYS A 120 -5.16 -8.53 -18.69
C LYS A 120 -3.90 -8.73 -17.84
N ILE A 121 -2.75 -8.25 -18.31
CA ILE A 121 -1.46 -8.35 -17.61
C ILE A 121 -1.50 -7.52 -16.32
N ILE A 122 -1.89 -6.24 -16.41
CA ILE A 122 -2.00 -5.34 -15.25
C ILE A 122 -2.97 -5.92 -14.20
N ARG A 123 -4.16 -6.38 -14.63
CA ARG A 123 -5.14 -6.99 -13.74
C ARG A 123 -4.61 -8.24 -13.06
N LYS A 124 -3.90 -9.11 -13.80
CA LYS A 124 -3.31 -10.34 -13.24
C LYS A 124 -2.27 -10.00 -12.17
N ALA A 125 -1.36 -9.08 -12.46
CA ALA A 125 -0.32 -8.63 -11.53
C ALA A 125 -0.94 -8.00 -10.27
N LYS A 126 -1.93 -7.12 -10.43
CA LYS A 126 -2.68 -6.52 -9.31
C LYS A 126 -3.36 -7.58 -8.44
N ASN A 127 -4.03 -8.56 -9.03
CA ASN A 127 -4.72 -9.61 -8.27
C ASN A 127 -3.74 -10.48 -7.48
N LYS A 128 -2.59 -10.83 -8.08
CA LYS A 128 -1.50 -11.53 -7.40
C LYS A 128 -0.97 -10.72 -6.22
N ALA A 129 -0.77 -9.41 -6.39
CA ALA A 129 -0.35 -8.51 -5.32
C ALA A 129 -1.38 -8.45 -4.17
N LEU A 130 -2.68 -8.35 -4.48
CA LEU A 130 -3.75 -8.37 -3.48
C LEU A 130 -3.76 -9.67 -2.66
N VAL A 131 -3.67 -10.82 -3.32
CA VAL A 131 -3.58 -12.13 -2.64
C VAL A 131 -2.37 -12.17 -1.71
N LYS A 132 -1.23 -11.66 -2.16
CA LYS A 132 0.00 -11.61 -1.36
C LYS A 132 -0.13 -10.69 -0.15
N ILE A 133 -0.73 -9.50 -0.29
CA ILE A 133 -1.00 -8.59 0.83
C ILE A 133 -1.85 -9.29 1.89
N HIS A 134 -2.97 -9.90 1.50
CA HIS A 134 -3.84 -10.60 2.44
C HIS A 134 -3.13 -11.75 3.15
N ALA A 135 -2.36 -12.56 2.42
CA ALA A 135 -1.60 -13.66 3.01
C ALA A 135 -0.57 -13.16 4.05
N ILE A 136 0.16 -12.08 3.73
CA ILE A 136 1.17 -11.51 4.63
C ILE A 136 0.51 -10.86 5.84
N GLN A 137 -0.56 -10.09 5.66
CA GLN A 137 -1.27 -9.46 6.78
C GLN A 137 -1.88 -10.48 7.74
N ASN A 138 -2.54 -11.53 7.23
CA ASN A 138 -3.06 -12.60 8.08
C ASN A 138 -1.91 -13.27 8.85
N LYS A 139 -0.79 -13.54 8.17
CA LYS A 139 0.36 -14.16 8.84
C LYS A 139 0.99 -13.24 9.88
N TYR A 140 0.99 -11.94 9.62
CA TYR A 140 1.46 -10.92 10.55
C TYR A 140 0.56 -10.88 11.79
N ASP A 141 -0.75 -10.75 11.63
CA ASP A 141 -1.74 -10.79 12.72
C ASP A 141 -1.63 -12.05 13.59
N ASP A 142 -1.34 -13.21 12.98
CA ASP A 142 -1.16 -14.46 13.71
C ASP A 142 0.13 -14.53 14.53
N THR A 143 1.20 -13.87 14.09
CA THR A 143 2.56 -14.16 14.59
C THR A 143 3.31 -12.96 15.15
N HIS A 144 2.79 -11.74 15.02
CA HIS A 144 3.48 -10.51 15.43
C HIS A 144 3.88 -10.50 16.91
N ARG A 145 3.08 -11.13 17.78
CA ARG A 145 3.30 -11.14 19.25
C ARG A 145 4.64 -11.74 19.64
N THR A 146 5.11 -12.76 18.92
CA THR A 146 6.38 -13.45 19.20
C THR A 146 7.49 -13.11 18.20
N LYS A 147 7.13 -12.52 17.05
CA LYS A 147 8.07 -12.25 15.95
C LYS A 147 8.14 -10.76 15.56
N TRP A 148 7.80 -9.86 16.48
CA TRP A 148 7.72 -8.42 16.22
C TRP A 148 8.96 -7.86 15.50
N GLN A 149 10.16 -8.04 16.09
CA GLN A 149 11.39 -7.48 15.53
C GLN A 149 11.68 -8.03 14.13
N LYS A 150 11.48 -9.34 13.94
CA LYS A 150 11.64 -9.98 12.64
C LYS A 150 10.70 -9.38 11.59
N TRP A 151 9.44 -9.12 11.93
CA TRP A 151 8.49 -8.50 11.01
C TRP A 151 8.91 -7.09 10.63
N VAL A 152 9.29 -6.27 11.62
CA VAL A 152 9.78 -4.90 11.36
C VAL A 152 11.00 -4.93 10.44
N ASP A 153 11.99 -5.76 10.76
CA ASP A 153 13.22 -5.88 9.97
C ASP A 153 12.94 -6.39 8.55
N ASP A 154 12.15 -7.45 8.40
CA ASP A 154 11.84 -8.04 7.09
C ASP A 154 11.14 -7.02 6.18
N ILE A 155 10.16 -6.28 6.70
CA ILE A 155 9.39 -5.29 5.95
C ILE A 155 10.25 -4.07 5.62
N HIS A 156 10.95 -3.48 6.59
CA HIS A 156 11.76 -2.28 6.35
C HIS A 156 12.98 -2.56 5.47
N ASN A 157 13.64 -3.72 5.63
CA ASN A 157 14.69 -4.15 4.70
C ASN A 157 14.12 -4.40 3.30
N GLY A 158 12.91 -4.94 3.19
CA GLY A 158 12.20 -5.08 1.92
C GLY A 158 11.96 -3.73 1.22
N LEU A 159 11.45 -2.75 1.96
CA LEU A 159 11.25 -1.40 1.45
C LEU A 159 12.57 -0.78 1.00
N ALA A 160 13.64 -0.90 1.79
CA ALA A 160 14.97 -0.41 1.46
C ALA A 160 15.54 -1.05 0.19
N ARG A 161 15.42 -2.37 0.03
CA ARG A 161 15.84 -3.08 -1.19
C ARG A 161 15.10 -2.60 -2.45
N LEU A 162 13.87 -2.12 -2.30
CA LEU A 162 13.04 -1.62 -3.39
C LEU A 162 12.97 -0.09 -3.45
N ALA A 163 13.97 0.62 -2.92
CA ALA A 163 14.01 2.09 -2.91
C ALA A 163 13.89 2.73 -4.32
N SER A 164 14.36 2.03 -5.37
CA SER A 164 14.22 2.47 -6.77
C SER A 164 12.77 2.46 -7.28
N TYR A 165 11.84 1.85 -6.54
CA TYR A 165 10.43 1.70 -6.92
C TYR A 165 9.50 2.51 -6.00
N THR A 166 9.99 3.63 -5.45
CA THR A 166 9.22 4.57 -4.61
C THR A 166 8.26 5.44 -5.41
N SER A 167 8.58 5.74 -6.68
CA SER A 167 7.67 6.44 -7.59
C SER A 167 6.41 5.62 -7.82
N VAL A 168 5.24 6.24 -7.66
CA VAL A 168 3.95 5.59 -7.95
C VAL A 168 3.74 5.39 -9.45
N ASP A 169 4.40 6.19 -10.29
CA ASP A 169 4.34 6.09 -11.75
C ASP A 169 5.15 4.92 -12.26
N VAL A 170 4.52 4.06 -13.06
CA VAL A 170 5.15 2.89 -13.69
C VAL A 170 4.93 2.95 -15.19
N PHE A 171 6.02 3.05 -15.93
CA PHE A 171 6.01 2.92 -17.39
C PHE A 171 6.13 1.45 -17.78
N ILE A 172 5.29 1.02 -18.73
CA ILE A 172 5.26 -0.34 -19.28
C ILE A 172 5.41 -0.21 -20.79
N ALA A 173 6.42 -0.87 -21.37
CA ALA A 173 6.72 -0.77 -22.80
C ALA A 173 5.62 -1.45 -23.64
N LEU A 174 5.27 -0.84 -24.77
CA LEU A 174 4.45 -1.49 -25.79
C LEU A 174 5.35 -2.21 -26.79
N GLU A 175 5.10 -3.50 -27.01
CA GLU A 175 5.66 -4.27 -28.12
C GLU A 175 4.94 -3.87 -29.41
N ASN A 176 5.70 -3.86 -30.51
CA ASN A 176 5.18 -3.56 -31.85
C ASN A 176 4.28 -4.69 -32.36
#